data_AF-A0A397IVC8-F1
#
_entry.id   AF-A0A397IVC8-F1
#
_cell.length_a   1.000
_cell.length_b   1.000
_cell.length_c   1.000
_cell.angle_alpha   90.00
_cell.angle_beta   90.00
_cell.angle_gamma   90.00
#
_symmetry.space_group_name_H-M   'P 1'
#
loop_
_entity.id
_entity.type
_entity.pdbx_description
1 polymer ?
#
loop_
_entity_poly.entity_id
_entity_poly.type
_entity_poly.pdbx_seq_one_letter_code
_entity_poly.pdbx_strand_id
1 'polypeptide(L)'
;MKSRDFARHAFTCIRLAIYVCVIIQSYLNLISAFFFITSQLSITKSRTLSMKIYSSSSSNFSRISRISKPESSESPTTSTTPITSISSKQSTFITHKPGEELKNLRRLWWEEGNIHPRAKWEEAMLPYMIAEGITLEEYEERTDKFNVRGLWEWVDYNVIIYELPSKHHETFISSVTKEIFKQCIAVDGTNARIGGLGAIRTRADNSEKEADACFRPSKPPVRPPGSDGEGEPWPNIVIEVAYSESEQHVLNKVKEYWLGNLNRVHDTIVIKIDPVSRGQIPKRMQAWHFCVTEKPLGTIDVPHRTYFEFGTHDKYGSPTNIQQGQCVIKISLDCLYHDTFTDVTIHRQLLPDPIILDFLEIRTDFLCMYRTR
;
A
#
# COMPACT_ATOMS: atom_id res chain seq x y z
N MET A 1 0.53 64.42 -21.16
CA MET A 1 0.49 63.90 -19.78
C MET A 1 0.12 62.42 -19.67
N LYS A 2 -0.82 61.86 -20.46
CA LYS A 2 -1.28 60.45 -20.33
C LYS A 2 -0.25 59.32 -20.56
N SER A 3 0.80 59.53 -21.36
CA SER A 3 1.80 58.49 -21.67
C SER A 3 2.79 58.21 -20.52
N ARG A 4 3.14 59.22 -19.72
CA ARG A 4 4.07 59.06 -18.59
C ARG A 4 3.44 58.30 -17.42
N ASP A 5 2.13 58.43 -17.22
CA ASP A 5 1.42 57.75 -16.14
C ASP A 5 1.21 56.26 -16.46
N PHE A 6 0.97 55.91 -17.72
CA PHE A 6 0.91 54.51 -18.15
C PHE A 6 2.26 53.80 -18.00
N ALA A 7 3.35 54.46 -18.40
CA ALA A 7 4.70 53.92 -18.24
C ALA A 7 5.05 53.69 -16.75
N ARG A 8 4.67 54.62 -15.86
CA ARG A 8 4.85 54.46 -14.41
C ARG A 8 4.03 53.30 -13.84
N HIS A 9 2.77 53.15 -14.28
CA HIS A 9 1.91 52.07 -13.79
C HIS A 9 2.42 50.70 -14.23
N ALA A 10 2.83 50.56 -15.51
CA ALA A 10 3.44 49.34 -16.03
C ALA A 10 4.74 48.99 -15.28
N PHE A 11 5.58 49.98 -14.98
CA PHE A 11 6.81 49.77 -14.22
C PHE A 11 6.55 49.29 -12.78
N THR A 12 5.51 49.83 -12.14
CA THR A 12 5.08 49.39 -10.80
C THR A 12 4.55 47.96 -10.81
N CYS A 13 3.72 47.59 -11.80
CA CYS A 13 3.21 46.22 -11.93
C CYS A 13 4.33 45.20 -12.18
N ILE A 14 5.31 45.53 -13.04
CA ILE A 14 6.47 44.67 -13.29
C ILE A 14 7.32 44.50 -12.03
N ARG A 15 7.54 45.60 -11.27
CA ARG A 15 8.26 45.52 -9.99
C ARG A 15 7.52 44.67 -8.97
N LEU A 16 6.18 44.76 -8.91
CA LEU A 16 5.38 43.91 -8.03
C LEU A 16 5.46 42.43 -8.44
N ALA A 17 5.39 42.13 -9.73
CA ALA A 17 5.49 40.76 -10.24
C ALA A 17 6.87 40.14 -9.96
N ILE A 18 7.95 40.91 -10.15
CA ILE A 18 9.32 40.47 -9.80
C ILE A 18 9.44 40.25 -8.29
N TYR A 19 8.88 41.15 -7.48
CA TYR A 19 8.91 41.02 -6.01
C TYR A 19 8.13 39.77 -5.54
N VAL A 20 6.96 39.49 -6.13
CA VAL A 20 6.18 38.27 -5.86
C VAL A 20 6.93 37.02 -6.30
N CYS A 21 7.56 37.01 -7.48
CA CYS A 21 8.37 35.88 -7.94
C CYS A 21 9.58 35.63 -7.03
N VAL A 22 10.26 36.68 -6.56
CA VAL A 22 11.38 36.55 -5.60
C VAL A 22 10.87 35.97 -4.28
N ILE A 23 9.73 36.43 -3.78
CA ILE A 23 9.12 35.88 -2.56
C ILE A 23 8.75 34.41 -2.75
N ILE A 24 8.07 34.04 -3.85
CA ILE A 24 7.70 32.64 -4.14
C ILE A 24 8.95 31.77 -4.26
N GLN A 25 10.00 32.24 -4.95
CA GLN A 25 11.26 31.50 -5.06
C GLN A 25 11.96 31.36 -3.69
N SER A 26 11.92 32.40 -2.85
CA SER A 26 12.41 32.32 -1.47
C SER A 26 11.62 31.32 -0.63
N TYR A 27 10.29 31.25 -0.76
CA TYR A 27 9.45 30.25 -0.10
C TYR A 27 9.71 28.83 -0.61
N LEU A 28 9.86 28.63 -1.93
CA LEU A 28 10.21 27.34 -2.51
C LEU A 28 11.60 26.87 -2.08
N ASN A 29 12.57 27.79 -1.99
CA ASN A 29 13.90 27.51 -1.46
C ASN A 29 13.83 27.21 0.06
N LEU A 30 12.95 27.87 0.82
CA LEU A 30 12.73 27.58 2.24
C LEU A 30 12.08 26.20 2.44
N ILE A 31 11.10 25.84 1.61
CA ILE A 31 10.43 24.53 1.62
C ILE A 31 11.43 23.43 1.24
N SER A 32 12.22 23.65 0.18
CA SER A 32 13.30 22.74 -0.23
C SER A 32 14.38 22.60 0.84
N ALA A 33 14.77 23.70 1.49
CA ALA A 33 15.68 23.68 2.63
C ALA A 33 15.06 22.99 3.85
N PHE A 34 13.75 23.11 4.07
CA PHE A 34 13.04 22.39 5.13
C PHE A 34 13.01 20.89 4.84
N PHE A 35 12.72 20.46 3.61
CA PHE A 35 12.84 19.05 3.18
C PHE A 35 14.27 18.53 3.25
N PHE A 36 15.25 19.38 2.94
CA PHE A 36 16.67 19.02 3.04
C PHE A 36 17.15 18.95 4.49
N ILE A 37 16.69 19.84 5.38
CA ILE A 37 17.02 19.83 6.81
C ILE A 37 16.30 18.66 7.52
N THR A 38 15.05 18.33 7.18
CA THR A 38 14.38 17.12 7.68
C THR A 38 15.06 15.85 7.16
N SER A 39 15.54 15.86 5.92
CA SER A 39 16.37 14.78 5.34
C SER A 39 17.75 14.68 6.01
N GLN A 40 18.44 15.79 6.28
CA GLN A 40 19.76 15.79 6.91
C GLN A 40 19.71 15.51 8.41
N LEU A 41 18.67 15.96 9.14
CA LEU A 41 18.41 15.56 10.52
C LEU A 41 18.02 14.07 10.62
N SER A 42 17.38 13.52 9.58
CA SER A 42 17.17 12.06 9.42
C SER A 42 18.50 11.33 9.19
N ILE A 43 19.42 11.89 8.41
CA ILE A 43 20.76 11.32 8.13
C ILE A 43 21.73 11.43 9.32
N THR A 44 21.71 12.52 10.10
CA THR A 44 22.61 12.66 11.26
C THR A 44 22.13 11.85 12.46
N LYS A 45 20.82 11.64 12.65
CA LYS A 45 20.29 10.62 13.58
C LYS A 45 20.57 9.18 13.10
N SER A 46 20.66 8.95 11.79
CA SER A 46 21.00 7.63 11.21
C SER A 46 22.43 7.16 11.51
N ARG A 47 23.35 8.03 11.92
CA ARG A 47 24.73 7.62 12.25
C ARG A 47 24.93 7.15 13.69
N THR A 48 23.97 7.38 14.58
CA THR A 48 24.05 6.99 16.00
C THR A 48 22.98 5.98 16.45
N LEU A 49 21.98 5.68 15.60
CA LEU A 49 20.89 4.74 15.90
C LEU A 49 20.74 3.68 14.78
N SER A 50 21.71 2.79 14.67
CA SER A 50 21.45 1.46 14.09
C SER A 50 20.63 0.70 15.15
N MET A 51 19.40 0.27 14.83
CA MET A 51 18.36 -0.26 15.73
C MET A 51 17.46 0.78 16.42
N LYS A 52 16.44 1.25 15.70
CA LYS A 52 15.05 1.41 16.18
C LYS A 52 14.14 1.86 15.02
N ILE A 53 13.39 0.90 14.54
CA ILE A 53 12.11 0.90 13.80
C ILE A 53 11.54 2.30 13.47
N TYR A 54 11.40 2.61 12.19
CA TYR A 54 10.59 3.73 11.66
C TYR A 54 9.21 3.22 11.25
N SER A 55 8.25 4.15 11.29
CA SER A 55 6.91 3.89 11.76
C SER A 55 6.32 5.21 12.27
N SER A 56 5.46 5.85 11.47
CA SER A 56 4.59 7.00 11.72
C SER A 56 5.10 8.40 11.35
N SER A 57 4.40 8.98 10.36
CA SER A 57 3.89 10.34 10.44
C SER A 57 2.65 10.50 9.55
N SER A 58 1.47 10.38 10.14
CA SER A 58 0.25 11.06 9.69
C SER A 58 -0.56 11.50 10.92
N SER A 59 -0.79 12.81 11.01
CA SER A 59 -1.60 13.53 12.01
C SER A 59 -2.37 14.58 11.18
N ASN A 60 -3.57 15.06 11.46
CA ASN A 60 -4.49 15.07 12.61
C ASN A 60 -5.90 15.30 12.02
N PHE A 61 -6.96 14.72 12.59
CA PHE A 61 -8.23 15.42 12.78
C PHE A 61 -8.94 14.88 14.01
N SER A 62 -9.12 15.74 15.00
CA SER A 62 -9.89 15.47 16.21
C SER A 62 -11.22 16.23 16.14
N ARG A 63 -12.33 15.57 16.50
CA ARG A 63 -13.29 16.07 17.49
C ARG A 63 -14.51 15.16 17.72
N ILE A 64 -14.63 14.73 18.98
CA ILE A 64 -15.76 14.92 19.93
C ILE A 64 -17.19 14.73 19.38
N SER A 65 -17.87 13.70 19.89
CA SER A 65 -19.22 13.88 20.46
C SER A 65 -19.47 12.92 21.63
N ARG A 66 -20.20 13.44 22.62
CA ARG A 66 -20.55 12.84 23.91
C ARG A 66 -21.57 11.73 23.73
N ILE A 67 -21.38 10.62 24.45
CA ILE A 67 -22.40 9.59 24.64
C ILE A 67 -23.30 10.02 25.80
N SER A 68 -24.61 10.02 25.56
CA SER A 68 -25.66 10.05 26.57
C SER A 68 -26.25 8.64 26.66
N LYS A 69 -26.27 8.07 27.86
CA LYS A 69 -26.93 6.80 28.23
C LYS A 69 -28.46 6.94 28.15
N PRO A 70 -29.22 5.89 27.83
CA PRO A 70 -29.83 5.01 28.86
C PRO A 70 -29.77 3.52 28.45
N GLU A 71 -29.49 2.54 29.32
CA GLU A 71 -30.29 1.89 30.38
C GLU A 71 -31.51 1.06 29.94
N SER A 72 -31.52 -0.21 30.42
CA SER A 72 -32.55 -1.28 30.35
C SER A 72 -32.75 -1.97 28.98
N SER A 73 -32.95 -3.29 28.84
CA SER A 73 -33.30 -4.37 29.77
C SER A 73 -33.17 -5.74 29.08
N GLU A 74 -32.91 -6.77 29.89
CA GLU A 74 -33.41 -8.16 29.77
C GLU A 74 -32.91 -9.11 28.67
N SER A 75 -32.22 -10.15 29.15
CA SER A 75 -32.02 -11.48 28.57
C SER A 75 -33.30 -12.35 28.73
N PRO A 76 -33.46 -13.44 27.95
CA PRO A 76 -33.10 -14.75 28.49
C PRO A 76 -32.52 -15.79 27.50
N THR A 77 -31.49 -16.49 27.99
CA THR A 77 -31.20 -17.95 27.97
C THR A 77 -31.53 -18.87 26.77
N THR A 78 -30.43 -19.40 26.20
CA THR A 78 -30.11 -20.81 25.86
C THR A 78 -31.07 -21.70 25.06
N SER A 79 -30.54 -22.24 23.95
CA SER A 79 -30.56 -23.68 23.70
C SER A 79 -29.44 -24.12 22.74
N THR A 80 -28.78 -25.21 23.10
CA THR A 80 -27.60 -25.81 22.48
C THR A 80 -28.01 -26.91 21.51
N THR A 81 -27.38 -27.01 20.34
CA THR A 81 -27.25 -28.28 19.60
C THR A 81 -26.00 -28.23 18.70
N PRO A 82 -25.24 -29.34 18.58
CA PRO A 82 -23.88 -29.30 18.07
C PRO A 82 -23.85 -29.51 16.55
N ILE A 83 -23.09 -28.68 15.83
CA ILE A 83 -22.84 -28.85 14.41
C ILE A 83 -21.34 -29.03 14.18
N THR A 84 -20.99 -30.30 13.97
CA THR A 84 -20.06 -30.84 12.98
C THR A 84 -18.80 -30.02 12.68
N SER A 85 -17.68 -30.53 13.18
CA SER A 85 -16.31 -30.14 12.85
C SER A 85 -16.09 -30.06 11.33
N ILE A 86 -15.91 -28.85 10.82
CA ILE A 86 -15.41 -28.61 9.48
C ILE A 86 -13.88 -28.77 9.51
N SER A 87 -13.42 -29.73 8.70
CA SER A 87 -12.02 -30.04 8.42
C SER A 87 -11.19 -28.78 8.14
N SER A 88 -10.25 -28.47 9.04
CA SER A 88 -9.22 -27.45 8.82
C SER A 88 -8.40 -27.81 7.58
N LYS A 89 -8.45 -26.99 6.54
CA LYS A 89 -7.50 -27.06 5.44
C LYS A 89 -6.14 -26.67 6.01
N GLN A 90 -5.26 -27.65 6.23
CA GLN A 90 -3.87 -27.40 6.58
C GLN A 90 -3.22 -26.58 5.46
N SER A 91 -2.92 -25.32 5.74
CA SER A 91 -2.03 -24.52 4.90
C SER A 91 -0.65 -25.18 4.90
N THR A 92 -0.29 -25.81 3.79
CA THR A 92 1.02 -26.45 3.62
C THR A 92 2.07 -25.40 3.28
N PHE A 93 2.55 -24.69 4.29
CA PHE A 93 3.78 -23.91 4.20
C PHE A 93 4.97 -24.88 4.11
N ILE A 94 5.59 -25.02 2.93
CA ILE A 94 6.83 -25.80 2.79
C ILE A 94 7.99 -24.98 3.38
N THR A 95 8.31 -25.21 4.65
CA THR A 95 9.45 -24.57 5.32
C THR A 95 10.66 -25.49 5.35
N HIS A 96 11.81 -25.04 4.84
CA HIS A 96 13.10 -25.56 5.28
C HIS A 96 13.18 -25.32 6.79
N LYS A 97 13.14 -26.37 7.62
CA LYS A 97 13.07 -26.20 9.08
C LYS A 97 14.40 -25.62 9.59
N PRO A 98 14.45 -24.37 10.09
CA PRO A 98 15.66 -23.86 10.70
C PRO A 98 15.91 -24.60 12.03
N GLY A 99 17.16 -24.63 12.48
CA GLY A 99 17.48 -25.14 13.81
C GLY A 99 16.78 -24.33 14.91
N GLU A 100 16.62 -24.93 16.10
CA GLU A 100 15.89 -24.30 17.22
C GLU A 100 16.45 -22.93 17.63
N GLU A 101 17.78 -22.75 17.56
CA GLU A 101 18.39 -21.45 17.82
C GLU A 101 17.85 -20.36 16.88
N LEU A 102 17.80 -20.63 15.58
CA LEU A 102 17.30 -19.65 14.59
C LEU A 102 15.81 -19.37 14.77
N LYS A 103 15.00 -20.39 15.12
CA LYS A 103 13.58 -20.18 15.45
C LYS A 103 13.42 -19.21 16.61
N ASN A 104 14.17 -19.44 17.69
CA ASN A 104 14.13 -18.56 18.88
C ASN A 104 14.55 -17.13 18.52
N LEU A 105 15.61 -16.96 17.74
CA LEU A 105 16.07 -15.64 17.31
C LEU A 105 15.06 -14.91 16.41
N ARG A 106 14.33 -15.63 15.55
CA ARG A 106 13.27 -15.05 14.71
C ARG A 106 12.03 -14.66 15.52
N ARG A 107 11.70 -15.48 16.54
CA ARG A 107 10.56 -15.24 17.44
C ARG A 107 10.70 -13.97 18.28
N LEU A 108 11.93 -13.51 18.53
CA LEU A 108 12.19 -12.22 19.19
C LEU A 108 11.52 -11.03 18.48
N TRP A 109 11.23 -11.14 17.18
CA TRP A 109 10.49 -10.09 16.49
C TRP A 109 9.03 -10.01 16.99
N TRP A 110 8.38 -11.14 17.22
CA TRP A 110 7.05 -11.19 17.86
C TRP A 110 7.08 -10.78 19.33
N GLU A 111 8.08 -11.25 20.08
CA GLU A 111 8.14 -11.07 21.53
C GLU A 111 8.55 -9.65 21.94
N GLU A 112 9.51 -9.06 21.21
CA GLU A 112 10.16 -7.82 21.60
C GLU A 112 10.07 -6.71 20.55
N GLY A 113 9.55 -7.01 19.34
CA GLY A 113 9.61 -6.10 18.20
C GLY A 113 11.00 -6.03 17.55
N ASN A 114 11.96 -6.87 17.96
CA ASN A 114 13.35 -6.77 17.53
C ASN A 114 13.71 -7.78 16.43
N ILE A 115 14.18 -7.28 15.29
CA ILE A 115 14.78 -8.10 14.23
C ILE A 115 16.21 -8.46 14.63
N HIS A 116 16.42 -9.66 15.17
CA HIS A 116 17.74 -10.07 15.65
C HIS A 116 18.74 -10.28 14.50
N PRO A 117 19.97 -9.72 14.54
CA PRO A 117 20.92 -9.79 13.42
C PRO A 117 21.44 -11.20 13.11
N ARG A 118 21.44 -12.10 14.11
CA ARG A 118 21.79 -13.53 13.90
C ARG A 118 20.62 -14.40 13.45
N ALA A 119 19.43 -13.83 13.25
CA ALA A 119 18.24 -14.58 12.81
C ALA A 119 18.30 -15.01 11.32
N LYS A 120 19.29 -14.51 10.58
CA LYS A 120 19.56 -14.84 9.17
C LYS A 120 18.29 -14.72 8.32
N TRP A 121 17.67 -13.55 8.34
CA TRP A 121 16.42 -13.29 7.63
C TRP A 121 16.62 -13.32 6.11
N GLU A 122 17.83 -13.01 5.64
CA GLU A 122 18.27 -13.17 4.26
C GLU A 122 18.27 -14.63 3.77
N GLU A 123 18.28 -15.60 4.68
CA GLU A 123 18.17 -17.04 4.38
C GLU A 123 16.74 -17.57 4.61
N ALA A 124 15.80 -16.73 5.07
CA ALA A 124 14.42 -17.15 5.31
C ALA A 124 13.63 -17.25 4.00
N MET A 125 12.79 -18.28 3.87
CA MET A 125 11.72 -18.29 2.87
C MET A 125 10.48 -17.66 3.49
N LEU A 126 9.90 -16.68 2.80
CA LEU A 126 8.68 -16.00 3.22
C LEU A 126 7.45 -16.47 2.43
N PRO A 127 6.28 -16.58 3.09
CA PRO A 127 6.00 -16.19 4.47
C PRO A 127 6.62 -17.13 5.52
N TYR A 128 6.93 -16.59 6.71
CA TYR A 128 7.51 -17.33 7.83
C TYR A 128 6.68 -17.11 9.10
N MET A 129 6.15 -18.20 9.66
CA MET A 129 5.38 -18.16 10.91
C MET A 129 6.29 -17.90 12.11
N ILE A 130 5.95 -16.88 12.90
CA ILE A 130 6.70 -16.46 14.09
C ILE A 130 5.96 -16.71 15.40
N ALA A 131 4.64 -16.87 15.38
CA ALA A 131 3.84 -17.20 16.55
C ALA A 131 2.56 -17.96 16.16
N GLU A 132 2.05 -18.76 17.09
CA GLU A 132 0.82 -19.57 16.96
C GLU A 132 -0.06 -19.34 18.19
N GLY A 133 -1.37 -19.57 18.06
CA GLY A 133 -2.34 -19.43 19.16
C GLY A 133 -2.58 -17.98 19.59
N ILE A 134 -2.34 -17.02 18.71
CA ILE A 134 -2.46 -15.59 18.96
C ILE A 134 -3.86 -15.11 18.58
N THR A 135 -4.52 -14.41 19.49
CA THR A 135 -5.82 -13.78 19.18
C THR A 135 -5.65 -12.59 18.25
N LEU A 136 -6.69 -12.23 17.49
CA LEU A 136 -6.66 -11.04 16.64
C LEU A 136 -6.36 -9.77 17.45
N GLU A 137 -6.99 -9.62 18.62
CA GLU A 137 -6.80 -8.49 19.52
C GLU A 137 -5.34 -8.34 19.99
N GLU A 138 -4.71 -9.46 20.38
CA GLU A 138 -3.28 -9.46 20.74
C GLU A 138 -2.39 -9.11 19.55
N TYR A 139 -2.71 -9.64 18.36
CA TYR A 139 -1.98 -9.31 17.15
C TYR A 139 -2.04 -7.82 16.83
N GLU A 140 -3.23 -7.21 16.86
CA GLU A 140 -3.41 -5.79 16.57
C GLU A 140 -2.68 -4.89 17.57
N GLU A 141 -2.80 -5.20 18.87
CA GLU A 141 -2.11 -4.47 19.93
C GLU A 141 -0.58 -4.49 19.71
N ARG A 142 -0.02 -5.66 19.37
CA ARG A 142 1.42 -5.79 19.15
C ARG A 142 1.87 -5.14 17.85
N THR A 143 1.10 -5.27 16.78
CA THR A 143 1.41 -4.63 15.49
C THR A 143 1.49 -3.12 15.64
N ASP A 144 0.57 -2.52 16.40
CA ASP A 144 0.59 -1.08 16.68
C ASP A 144 1.72 -0.69 17.66
N LYS A 145 1.97 -1.50 18.69
CA LYS A 145 3.05 -1.28 19.67
C LYS A 145 4.44 -1.31 19.02
N PHE A 146 4.71 -2.29 18.16
CA PHE A 146 6.02 -2.47 17.53
C PHE A 146 6.13 -1.77 16.20
N ASN A 147 5.01 -1.27 15.67
CA ASN A 147 4.98 -0.47 14.46
C ASN A 147 5.48 -1.23 13.22
N VAL A 148 4.95 -2.45 13.07
CA VAL A 148 5.34 -3.45 12.06
C VAL A 148 4.26 -3.64 10.99
N ARG A 149 3.46 -2.60 10.77
CA ARG A 149 2.47 -2.54 9.69
C ARG A 149 3.13 -2.79 8.33
N GLY A 150 2.43 -3.52 7.46
CA GLY A 150 2.92 -3.93 6.14
C GLY A 150 4.01 -5.00 6.15
N LEU A 151 4.25 -5.68 7.28
CA LEU A 151 5.30 -6.71 7.39
C LEU A 151 4.76 -8.04 7.93
N TRP A 152 3.72 -7.96 8.77
CA TRP A 152 3.11 -9.12 9.41
C TRP A 152 1.71 -9.34 8.88
N GLU A 153 1.26 -10.59 8.88
CA GLU A 153 -0.14 -10.96 8.69
C GLU A 153 -0.60 -11.86 9.82
N TRP A 154 -1.89 -11.79 10.11
CA TRP A 154 -2.56 -12.72 11.02
C TRP A 154 -3.50 -13.62 10.23
N VAL A 155 -3.36 -14.94 10.38
CA VAL A 155 -4.18 -15.95 9.68
C VAL A 155 -4.42 -17.12 10.61
N ASP A 156 -5.67 -17.41 10.91
CA ASP A 156 -6.07 -18.57 11.70
C ASP A 156 -5.27 -18.73 13.01
N TYR A 157 -5.22 -17.64 13.80
CA TYR A 157 -4.48 -17.56 15.06
C TYR A 157 -2.96 -17.65 14.94
N ASN A 158 -2.41 -17.57 13.72
CA ASN A 158 -0.97 -17.56 13.49
C ASN A 158 -0.51 -16.18 13.03
N VAL A 159 0.68 -15.79 13.48
CA VAL A 159 1.35 -14.57 13.03
C VAL A 159 2.48 -14.97 12.09
N ILE A 160 2.43 -14.43 10.88
CA ILE A 160 3.43 -14.67 9.83
C ILE A 160 4.12 -13.37 9.45
N ILE A 161 5.42 -13.46 9.17
CA ILE A 161 6.16 -12.45 8.42
C ILE A 161 5.97 -12.76 6.95
N TYR A 162 5.44 -11.84 6.17
CA TYR A 162 5.35 -12.01 4.71
C TYR A 162 6.37 -11.16 3.95
N GLU A 163 6.80 -10.03 4.52
CA GLU A 163 7.74 -9.09 3.90
C GLU A 163 8.77 -8.58 4.92
N LEU A 164 9.97 -8.21 4.45
CA LEU A 164 11.04 -7.62 5.25
C LEU A 164 11.17 -6.14 4.91
N PRO A 165 11.54 -5.29 5.90
CA PRO A 165 11.82 -3.87 5.64
C PRO A 165 12.85 -3.70 4.52
N SER A 166 12.45 -3.05 3.44
CA SER A 166 13.29 -2.88 2.25
C SER A 166 13.15 -1.50 1.64
N LYS A 167 14.28 -0.82 1.39
CA LYS A 167 14.25 0.45 0.64
C LYS A 167 13.66 0.25 -0.76
N HIS A 168 13.94 -0.88 -1.40
CA HIS A 168 13.45 -1.16 -2.74
C HIS A 168 11.92 -1.25 -2.78
N HIS A 169 11.36 -1.94 -1.79
CA HIS A 169 9.91 -2.04 -1.55
C HIS A 169 9.26 -0.66 -1.44
N GLU A 170 9.67 0.14 -0.44
CA GLU A 170 9.10 1.46 -0.16
C GLU A 170 9.24 2.43 -1.34
N THR A 171 10.41 2.41 -2.00
CA THR A 171 10.67 3.28 -3.15
C THR A 171 9.73 2.94 -4.31
N PHE A 172 9.46 1.66 -4.53
CA PHE A 172 8.57 1.24 -5.61
C PHE A 172 7.11 1.60 -5.30
N ILE A 173 6.66 1.39 -4.06
CA ILE A 173 5.32 1.82 -3.61
C ILE A 173 5.12 3.32 -3.84
N SER A 174 6.13 4.14 -3.51
CA SER A 174 6.09 5.57 -3.77
C SER A 174 5.97 5.89 -5.27
N SER A 175 6.66 5.13 -6.13
CA SER A 175 6.69 5.37 -7.58
C SER A 175 5.32 5.05 -8.22
N VAL A 176 4.72 3.91 -7.87
CA VAL A 176 3.39 3.52 -8.37
C VAL A 176 2.28 4.42 -7.82
N THR A 177 2.35 4.80 -6.53
CA THR A 177 1.40 5.72 -5.89
C THR A 177 1.41 7.09 -6.57
N LYS A 178 2.60 7.61 -6.88
CA LYS A 178 2.76 8.87 -7.62
C LYS A 178 2.12 8.80 -9.00
N GLU A 179 2.31 7.70 -9.73
CA GLU A 179 1.71 7.54 -11.06
C GLU A 179 0.18 7.46 -10.98
N ILE A 180 -0.40 6.74 -10.00
CA ILE A 180 -1.85 6.70 -9.79
C ILE A 180 -2.41 8.10 -9.54
N PHE A 181 -1.78 8.89 -8.66
CA PHE A 181 -2.22 10.26 -8.40
C PHE A 181 -2.06 11.18 -9.62
N LYS A 182 -0.99 11.02 -10.40
CA LYS A 182 -0.81 11.76 -11.64
C LYS A 182 -1.94 11.47 -12.64
N GLN A 183 -2.36 10.21 -12.77
CA GLN A 183 -3.49 9.84 -13.64
C GLN A 183 -4.83 10.38 -13.11
N CYS A 184 -4.97 10.53 -11.78
CA CYS A 184 -6.20 11.01 -11.14
C CYS A 184 -6.22 12.52 -10.85
N ILE A 185 -5.16 13.27 -11.20
CA ILE A 185 -4.98 14.66 -10.74
C ILE A 185 -6.08 15.61 -11.22
N ALA A 186 -6.70 15.31 -12.37
CA ALA A 186 -7.73 16.15 -12.97
C ALA A 186 -9.03 16.22 -12.14
N VAL A 187 -9.25 15.27 -11.23
CA VAL A 187 -10.39 15.26 -10.31
C VAL A 187 -10.00 15.61 -8.88
N ASP A 188 -8.72 15.95 -8.64
CA ASP A 188 -8.32 16.44 -7.34
C ASP A 188 -9.06 17.75 -7.00
N GLY A 189 -9.47 17.88 -5.74
CA GLY A 189 -10.34 18.97 -5.28
C GLY A 189 -11.82 18.86 -5.66
N THR A 190 -12.25 17.79 -6.34
CA THR A 190 -13.68 17.51 -6.61
C THR A 190 -14.25 16.44 -5.67
N ASN A 191 -15.56 16.21 -5.71
CA ASN A 191 -16.18 15.08 -4.98
C ASN A 191 -15.86 13.71 -5.59
N ALA A 192 -15.26 13.67 -6.79
CA ALA A 192 -14.75 12.46 -7.44
C ALA A 192 -13.26 12.19 -7.13
N ARG A 193 -12.64 12.94 -6.22
CA ARG A 193 -11.22 12.71 -5.88
C ARG A 193 -10.97 11.26 -5.45
N ILE A 194 -9.80 10.74 -5.83
CA ILE A 194 -9.31 9.44 -5.38
C ILE A 194 -8.35 9.64 -4.20
N GLY A 195 -8.66 9.04 -3.06
CA GLY A 195 -7.78 9.03 -1.89
C GLY A 195 -6.86 7.81 -1.91
N GLY A 196 -5.59 8.03 -1.56
CA GLY A 196 -4.68 6.94 -1.17
C GLY A 196 -4.76 6.73 0.33
N LEU A 197 -5.02 5.50 0.76
CA LEU A 197 -5.16 5.13 2.19
C LEU A 197 -3.87 4.52 2.77
N GLY A 198 -2.90 4.20 1.92
CA GLY A 198 -1.69 3.48 2.32
C GLY A 198 -1.99 2.04 2.75
N ALA A 199 -1.22 1.54 3.74
CA ALA A 199 -1.41 0.23 4.34
C ALA A 199 -2.55 0.24 5.37
N ILE A 200 -3.78 0.11 4.86
CA ILE A 200 -4.96 0.00 5.72
C ILE A 200 -5.13 -1.44 6.20
N ARG A 201 -5.40 -1.57 7.51
CA ARG A 201 -5.80 -2.82 8.15
C ARG A 201 -7.14 -3.28 7.60
N THR A 202 -7.19 -4.54 7.14
CA THR A 202 -8.45 -5.18 6.75
C THR A 202 -8.60 -6.53 7.42
N ARG A 203 -9.84 -6.96 7.67
CA ARG A 203 -10.23 -8.17 8.38
C ARG A 203 -11.23 -8.96 7.55
N ALA A 204 -10.93 -10.22 7.25
CA ALA A 204 -11.85 -11.13 6.60
C ALA A 204 -11.42 -12.59 6.78
N ASP A 205 -12.37 -13.52 6.74
CA ASP A 205 -12.11 -14.96 6.68
C ASP A 205 -11.10 -15.44 7.73
N ASN A 206 -11.26 -14.97 8.98
CA ASN A 206 -10.35 -15.26 10.09
C ASN A 206 -8.88 -14.90 9.79
N SER A 207 -8.69 -13.80 9.06
CA SER A 207 -7.40 -13.23 8.69
C SER A 207 -7.43 -11.71 8.80
N GLU A 208 -6.27 -11.13 9.10
CA GLU A 208 -6.00 -9.70 8.96
C GLU A 208 -4.86 -9.52 7.96
N LYS A 209 -5.08 -8.64 6.97
CA LYS A 209 -4.08 -8.28 5.98
C LYS A 209 -4.05 -6.79 5.73
N GLU A 210 -2.86 -6.31 5.43
CA GLU A 210 -2.61 -4.94 4.99
C GLU A 210 -2.12 -4.98 3.54
N ALA A 211 -2.63 -4.07 2.72
CA ALA A 211 -2.10 -3.81 1.39
C ALA A 211 -0.87 -2.91 1.49
N ASP A 212 0.03 -2.92 0.51
CA ASP A 212 1.16 -1.98 0.50
C ASP A 212 0.72 -0.56 0.11
N ALA A 213 -0.25 -0.47 -0.79
CA ALA A 213 -1.00 0.75 -1.04
C ALA A 213 -2.42 0.41 -1.49
N CYS A 214 -3.39 1.25 -1.14
CA CYS A 214 -4.74 1.11 -1.64
C CYS A 214 -5.43 2.45 -1.89
N PHE A 215 -6.40 2.42 -2.79
CA PHE A 215 -7.05 3.62 -3.32
C PHE A 215 -8.56 3.43 -3.43
N ARG A 216 -9.30 4.50 -3.14
CA ARG A 216 -10.75 4.59 -3.36
C ARG A 216 -11.24 6.03 -3.44
N PRO A 217 -12.37 6.31 -4.07
CA PRO A 217 -13.12 7.54 -3.83
C PRO A 217 -13.75 7.53 -2.44
N SER A 218 -14.44 8.62 -2.10
CA SER A 218 -15.33 8.65 -0.94
C SER A 218 -16.45 7.62 -1.10
N LYS A 219 -16.72 6.82 -0.06
CA LYS A 219 -17.75 5.77 -0.07
C LYS A 219 -18.59 5.85 1.21
N PRO A 220 -19.88 5.49 1.16
CA PRO A 220 -20.67 5.33 2.37
C PRO A 220 -20.09 4.19 3.24
N PRO A 221 -20.29 4.23 4.57
CA PRO A 221 -20.07 3.08 5.42
C PRO A 221 -20.89 1.88 4.94
N VAL A 222 -20.34 0.69 5.09
CA VAL A 222 -21.03 -0.56 4.75
C VAL A 222 -21.57 -1.23 6.00
N ARG A 223 -22.52 -2.15 5.84
CA ARG A 223 -22.95 -2.98 6.98
C ARG A 223 -21.77 -3.82 7.46
N PRO A 224 -21.53 -3.90 8.77
CA PRO A 224 -20.47 -4.76 9.31
C PRO A 224 -20.54 -6.19 8.73
N PRO A 225 -19.38 -6.83 8.53
CA PRO A 225 -18.07 -6.43 9.05
C PRO A 225 -17.32 -5.35 8.24
N GLY A 226 -17.71 -5.00 7.01
CA GLY A 226 -16.88 -4.08 6.20
C GLY A 226 -15.44 -4.57 6.04
N SER A 227 -14.48 -3.64 5.87
CA SER A 227 -13.06 -3.95 5.72
C SER A 227 -12.34 -4.02 7.05
N ASP A 228 -12.71 -3.20 8.04
CA ASP A 228 -12.07 -3.15 9.35
C ASP A 228 -12.82 -3.95 10.43
N GLY A 229 -13.88 -4.68 10.09
CA GLY A 229 -14.75 -5.34 11.06
C GLY A 229 -15.89 -4.46 11.60
N GLU A 230 -15.79 -3.14 11.48
CA GLU A 230 -16.69 -2.15 12.09
C GLU A 230 -17.51 -1.34 11.06
N GLY A 231 -17.43 -1.71 9.77
CA GLY A 231 -18.24 -1.13 8.69
C GLY A 231 -17.52 -0.11 7.82
N GLU A 232 -16.20 0.04 7.93
CA GLU A 232 -15.45 0.79 6.92
C GLU A 232 -15.54 0.08 5.56
N PRO A 233 -15.76 0.80 4.45
CA PRO A 233 -15.81 0.19 3.14
C PRO A 233 -14.44 -0.35 2.71
N TRP A 234 -14.43 -1.39 1.87
CA TRP A 234 -13.20 -1.88 1.25
C TRP A 234 -12.62 -0.86 0.27
N PRO A 235 -11.28 -0.82 0.11
CA PRO A 235 -10.65 -0.11 -0.98
C PRO A 235 -11.07 -0.72 -2.32
N ASN A 236 -11.06 0.09 -3.37
CA ASN A 236 -11.43 -0.35 -4.70
C ASN A 236 -10.23 -0.93 -5.45
N ILE A 237 -9.05 -0.34 -5.23
CA ILE A 237 -7.78 -0.75 -5.80
C ILE A 237 -6.83 -1.12 -4.67
N VAL A 238 -6.19 -2.29 -4.80
CA VAL A 238 -5.08 -2.72 -3.96
C VAL A 238 -3.81 -2.86 -4.81
N ILE A 239 -2.69 -2.42 -4.25
CA ILE A 239 -1.35 -2.64 -4.79
C ILE A 239 -0.58 -3.48 -3.78
N GLU A 240 0.01 -4.56 -4.25
CA GLU A 240 0.94 -5.40 -3.50
C GLU A 240 2.31 -5.36 -4.20
N VAL A 241 3.37 -5.15 -3.44
CA VAL A 241 4.75 -5.10 -3.92
C VAL A 241 5.54 -6.16 -3.18
N ALA A 242 5.70 -7.33 -3.78
CA ALA A 242 6.52 -8.39 -3.20
C ALA A 242 8.00 -8.14 -3.48
N TYR A 243 8.80 -7.83 -2.45
CA TYR A 243 10.26 -7.85 -2.54
C TYR A 243 10.81 -9.16 -1.98
N SER A 244 10.72 -9.38 -0.68
CA SER A 244 11.14 -10.63 -0.03
C SER A 244 10.02 -11.66 0.07
N GLU A 245 8.75 -11.22 -0.04
CA GLU A 245 7.60 -12.12 -0.13
C GLU A 245 7.70 -13.04 -1.36
N SER A 246 7.28 -14.30 -1.25
CA SER A 246 7.25 -15.21 -2.40
C SER A 246 6.13 -14.86 -3.38
N GLU A 247 6.39 -15.07 -4.68
CA GLU A 247 5.38 -14.86 -5.74
C GLU A 247 4.11 -15.68 -5.46
N GLN A 248 4.26 -16.92 -5.00
CA GLN A 248 3.12 -17.79 -4.70
C GLN A 248 2.23 -17.21 -3.59
N HIS A 249 2.82 -16.66 -2.53
CA HIS A 249 2.04 -16.12 -1.41
C HIS A 249 1.24 -14.89 -1.84
N VAL A 250 1.89 -13.91 -2.47
CA VAL A 250 1.22 -12.67 -2.90
C VAL A 250 0.11 -12.97 -3.91
N LEU A 251 0.33 -13.89 -4.85
CA LEU A 251 -0.70 -14.26 -5.83
C LEU A 251 -1.87 -15.00 -5.19
N ASN A 252 -1.65 -15.83 -4.17
CA ASN A 252 -2.72 -16.46 -3.40
C ASN A 252 -3.48 -15.42 -2.57
N LYS A 253 -2.77 -14.52 -1.90
CA LYS A 253 -3.35 -13.38 -1.16
C LYS A 253 -4.31 -12.58 -2.03
N VAL A 254 -3.91 -12.23 -3.26
CA VAL A 254 -4.79 -11.53 -4.21
C VAL A 254 -6.04 -12.34 -4.53
N LYS A 255 -5.91 -13.61 -4.90
CA LYS A 255 -7.04 -14.43 -5.36
C LYS A 255 -8.00 -14.81 -4.24
N GLU A 256 -7.47 -15.17 -3.08
CA GLU A 256 -8.22 -15.77 -1.99
C GLU A 256 -8.73 -14.71 -1.01
N TYR A 257 -7.96 -13.67 -0.73
CA TYR A 257 -8.31 -12.66 0.26
C TYR A 257 -8.91 -11.40 -0.38
N TRP A 258 -8.16 -10.72 -1.27
CA TRP A 258 -8.60 -9.44 -1.84
C TRP A 258 -9.77 -9.61 -2.82
N LEU A 259 -9.65 -10.57 -3.74
CA LEU A 259 -10.63 -10.82 -4.81
C LEU A 259 -11.49 -12.07 -4.58
N GLY A 260 -11.29 -12.76 -3.44
CA GLY A 260 -12.04 -13.98 -3.10
C GLY A 260 -13.54 -13.72 -2.93
N ASN A 261 -13.91 -12.49 -2.55
CA ASN A 261 -15.28 -12.04 -2.41
C ASN A 261 -15.51 -10.77 -3.24
N LEU A 262 -16.53 -10.80 -4.10
CA LEU A 262 -16.85 -9.71 -5.03
C LEU A 262 -17.30 -8.40 -4.36
N ASN A 263 -17.59 -8.41 -3.05
CA ASN A 263 -17.95 -7.22 -2.28
C ASN A 263 -16.74 -6.56 -1.60
N ARG A 264 -15.52 -7.00 -1.88
CA ARG A 264 -14.27 -6.46 -1.31
C ARG A 264 -13.59 -5.51 -2.30
N VAL A 265 -12.48 -5.97 -2.87
CA VAL A 265 -11.63 -5.21 -3.79
C VAL A 265 -12.03 -5.54 -5.22
N HIS A 266 -11.94 -4.55 -6.12
CA HIS A 266 -12.36 -4.71 -7.52
C HIS A 266 -11.18 -4.83 -8.48
N ASP A 267 -10.05 -4.23 -8.12
CA ASP A 267 -8.87 -4.20 -8.96
C ASP A 267 -7.62 -4.40 -8.08
N THR A 268 -6.70 -5.25 -8.53
CA THR A 268 -5.46 -5.51 -7.79
C THR A 268 -4.28 -5.58 -8.73
N ILE A 269 -3.20 -4.89 -8.35
CA ILE A 269 -1.93 -4.92 -9.07
C ILE A 269 -0.88 -5.53 -8.15
N VAL A 270 -0.26 -6.61 -8.61
CA VAL A 270 0.88 -7.23 -7.94
C VAL A 270 2.14 -6.84 -8.68
N ILE A 271 3.14 -6.37 -7.96
CA ILE A 271 4.49 -6.14 -8.46
C ILE A 271 5.43 -7.10 -7.74
N LYS A 272 6.16 -7.91 -8.49
CA LYS A 272 7.28 -8.69 -7.96
C LYS A 272 8.58 -8.02 -8.33
N ILE A 273 9.41 -7.73 -7.33
CA ILE A 273 10.76 -7.21 -7.52
C ILE A 273 11.73 -8.32 -7.15
N ASP A 274 12.66 -8.65 -8.05
CA ASP A 274 13.65 -9.68 -7.75
C ASP A 274 14.62 -9.17 -6.67
N PRO A 275 14.80 -9.91 -5.56
CA PRO A 275 15.74 -9.55 -4.50
C PRO A 275 17.15 -9.37 -5.02
N VAL A 276 17.88 -8.43 -4.42
CA VAL A 276 19.28 -8.16 -4.77
C VAL A 276 20.11 -8.02 -3.51
N SER A 277 21.43 -8.23 -3.64
CA SER A 277 22.37 -8.00 -2.55
C SER A 277 22.36 -6.52 -2.13
N ARG A 278 22.69 -6.27 -0.87
CA ARG A 278 22.74 -4.91 -0.31
C ARG A 278 23.54 -3.96 -1.22
N GLY A 279 22.95 -2.80 -1.52
CA GLY A 279 23.57 -1.75 -2.32
C GLY A 279 23.42 -1.93 -3.83
N GLN A 280 22.85 -3.03 -4.30
CA GLN A 280 22.52 -3.23 -5.71
C GLN A 280 21.13 -2.68 -6.03
N ILE A 281 20.86 -2.47 -7.32
CA ILE A 281 19.55 -2.02 -7.82
C ILE A 281 18.86 -3.23 -8.47
N PRO A 282 17.60 -3.52 -8.14
CA PRO A 282 16.81 -4.55 -8.81
C PRO A 282 16.79 -4.35 -10.32
N LYS A 283 17.14 -5.42 -11.05
CA LYS A 283 17.18 -5.40 -12.51
C LYS A 283 15.94 -5.99 -13.15
N ARG A 284 15.33 -6.98 -12.51
CA ARG A 284 14.14 -7.66 -13.02
C ARG A 284 12.96 -7.38 -12.09
N MET A 285 11.84 -7.03 -12.71
CA MET A 285 10.57 -6.74 -12.05
C MET A 285 9.44 -7.24 -12.94
N GLN A 286 8.38 -7.73 -12.32
CA GLN A 286 7.20 -8.31 -12.96
C GLN A 286 5.94 -7.63 -12.42
N ALA A 287 4.91 -7.52 -13.24
CA ALA A 287 3.61 -7.03 -12.82
C ALA A 287 2.50 -7.97 -13.27
N TRP A 288 1.50 -8.16 -12.41
CA TRP A 288 0.23 -8.81 -12.72
C TRP A 288 -0.91 -7.85 -12.40
N HIS A 289 -1.91 -7.83 -13.26
CA HIS A 289 -3.14 -7.09 -13.07
C HIS A 289 -4.30 -8.06 -12.94
N PHE A 290 -5.12 -7.89 -11.91
CA PHE A 290 -6.34 -8.64 -11.68
C PHE A 290 -7.52 -7.69 -11.56
N CYS A 291 -8.67 -8.09 -12.11
CA CYS A 291 -9.87 -7.28 -12.09
C CYS A 291 -11.09 -8.19 -11.95
N VAL A 292 -12.01 -7.86 -11.04
CA VAL A 292 -13.19 -8.69 -10.78
C VAL A 292 -14.11 -8.82 -11.99
N THR A 293 -14.09 -7.86 -12.91
CA THR A 293 -14.88 -7.92 -14.15
C THR A 293 -14.43 -9.04 -15.09
N GLU A 294 -13.21 -9.54 -14.93
CA GLU A 294 -12.66 -10.64 -15.71
C GLU A 294 -12.97 -12.01 -15.06
N LYS A 295 -13.70 -12.05 -13.94
CA LYS A 295 -14.09 -13.30 -13.27
C LYS A 295 -15.10 -14.07 -14.14
N PRO A 296 -14.76 -15.25 -14.66
CA PRO A 296 -15.71 -16.07 -15.39
C PRO A 296 -16.91 -16.45 -14.52
N LEU A 297 -18.10 -16.54 -15.13
CA LEU A 297 -19.28 -17.04 -14.43
C LEU A 297 -19.03 -18.47 -13.92
N GLY A 298 -19.24 -18.67 -12.62
CA GLY A 298 -19.14 -19.99 -11.97
C GLY A 298 -17.74 -20.42 -11.56
N THR A 299 -16.71 -19.58 -11.72
CA THR A 299 -15.37 -19.87 -11.18
C THR A 299 -15.13 -19.13 -9.87
N ILE A 300 -14.36 -19.76 -8.99
CA ILE A 300 -13.88 -19.11 -7.75
C ILE A 300 -12.71 -18.17 -8.10
N ASP A 301 -11.85 -18.59 -9.03
CA ASP A 301 -10.62 -17.89 -9.38
C ASP A 301 -10.85 -16.72 -10.35
N VAL A 302 -10.17 -15.61 -10.06
CA VAL A 302 -10.02 -14.46 -10.96
C VAL A 302 -8.68 -14.60 -11.70
N PRO A 303 -8.68 -14.82 -13.03
CA PRO A 303 -7.44 -14.86 -13.80
C PRO A 303 -6.79 -13.47 -13.84
N HIS A 304 -5.47 -13.40 -14.02
CA HIS A 304 -4.84 -12.11 -14.29
C HIS A 304 -5.22 -11.65 -15.70
N ARG A 305 -5.60 -10.38 -15.81
CA ARG A 305 -5.89 -9.70 -17.07
C ARG A 305 -4.63 -9.47 -17.89
N THR A 306 -3.54 -9.15 -17.20
CA THR A 306 -2.28 -8.75 -17.83
C THR A 306 -1.12 -9.22 -16.97
N TYR A 307 -0.05 -9.66 -17.64
CA TYR A 307 1.23 -10.00 -17.04
C TYR A 307 2.35 -9.50 -17.96
N PHE A 308 3.39 -8.89 -17.39
CA PHE A 308 4.60 -8.55 -18.12
C PHE A 308 5.83 -8.40 -17.20
N GLU A 309 7.01 -8.60 -17.77
CA GLU A 309 8.28 -8.17 -17.16
C GLU A 309 8.59 -6.75 -17.63
N PHE A 310 8.96 -5.87 -16.69
CA PHE A 310 9.26 -4.46 -16.98
C PHE A 310 10.55 -3.99 -16.31
N GLY A 311 11.40 -4.89 -15.83
CA GLY A 311 12.73 -4.56 -15.32
C GLY A 311 13.62 -3.82 -16.34
N THR A 312 14.89 -3.63 -16.01
CA THR A 312 15.95 -3.32 -17.00
C THR A 312 16.51 -4.57 -17.67
N HIS A 313 16.28 -5.74 -17.06
CA HIS A 313 16.65 -7.04 -17.61
C HIS A 313 15.49 -8.03 -17.41
N ASP A 314 15.39 -9.01 -18.32
CA ASP A 314 14.44 -10.11 -18.24
C ASP A 314 14.98 -11.29 -17.40
N LYS A 315 14.18 -12.35 -17.29
CA LYS A 315 14.56 -13.59 -16.57
C LYS A 315 15.81 -14.30 -17.09
N TYR A 316 16.23 -14.02 -18.32
CA TYR A 316 17.43 -14.57 -18.93
C TYR A 316 18.64 -13.64 -18.78
N GLY A 317 18.46 -12.48 -18.12
CA GLY A 317 19.49 -11.46 -17.99
C GLY A 317 19.70 -10.63 -19.26
N SER A 318 18.76 -10.66 -20.21
CA SER A 318 18.82 -9.83 -21.41
C SER A 318 18.23 -8.44 -21.14
N PRO A 319 18.83 -7.35 -21.66
CA PRO A 319 18.29 -6.01 -21.48
C PRO A 319 16.87 -5.85 -22.05
N THR A 320 15.99 -5.19 -21.30
CA THR A 320 14.60 -4.92 -21.72
C THR A 320 14.44 -3.47 -22.19
N ASN A 321 14.32 -3.30 -23.51
CA ASN A 321 14.13 -2.00 -24.16
C ASN A 321 12.65 -1.62 -24.28
N ILE A 322 11.93 -1.63 -23.15
CA ILE A 322 10.49 -1.31 -23.15
C ILE A 322 10.27 0.12 -23.66
N GLN A 323 9.29 0.29 -24.54
CA GLN A 323 8.85 1.58 -25.06
C GLN A 323 7.59 2.05 -24.33
N GLN A 324 7.30 3.34 -24.44
CA GLN A 324 6.07 3.92 -23.91
C GLN A 324 4.84 3.19 -24.49
N GLY A 325 3.87 2.87 -23.65
CA GLY A 325 2.65 2.15 -24.02
C GLY A 325 2.80 0.63 -24.15
N GLN A 326 4.00 0.07 -24.01
CA GLN A 326 4.24 -1.37 -24.17
C GLN A 326 3.85 -2.18 -22.92
N CYS A 327 4.20 -1.68 -21.74
CA CYS A 327 3.92 -2.32 -20.45
C CYS A 327 2.91 -1.46 -19.70
N VAL A 328 1.62 -1.67 -19.97
CA VAL A 328 0.54 -0.85 -19.42
C VAL A 328 -0.45 -1.69 -18.63
N ILE A 329 -0.91 -1.14 -17.50
CA ILE A 329 -2.08 -1.63 -16.78
C ILE A 329 -3.23 -0.65 -16.99
N LYS A 330 -4.42 -1.19 -17.23
CA LYS A 330 -5.64 -0.43 -17.53
C LYS A 330 -6.65 -0.65 -16.42
N ILE A 331 -6.92 0.37 -15.62
CA ILE A 331 -7.91 0.30 -14.55
C ILE A 331 -9.19 1.00 -15.03
N SER A 332 -10.30 0.28 -15.05
CA SER A 332 -11.59 0.84 -15.46
C SER A 332 -12.12 1.81 -14.40
N LEU A 333 -12.76 2.90 -14.84
CA LEU A 333 -13.45 3.80 -13.93
C LEU A 333 -14.58 3.10 -13.16
N ASP A 334 -15.21 2.07 -13.74
CA ASP A 334 -16.30 1.34 -13.07
C ASP A 334 -15.78 0.54 -11.86
N CYS A 335 -14.55 0.03 -11.92
CA CYS A 335 -13.88 -0.60 -10.77
C CYS A 335 -13.39 0.45 -9.77
N LEU A 336 -12.73 1.50 -10.26
CA LEU A 336 -12.19 2.57 -9.42
C LEU A 336 -13.29 3.27 -8.60
N TYR A 337 -14.46 3.51 -9.19
CA TYR A 337 -15.59 4.20 -8.55
C TYR A 337 -16.70 3.27 -8.05
N HIS A 338 -16.46 1.96 -7.99
CA HIS A 338 -17.44 1.01 -7.45
C HIS A 338 -17.92 1.41 -6.04
N ASP A 339 -19.23 1.36 -5.84
CA ASP A 339 -19.93 1.71 -4.59
C ASP A 339 -19.59 3.12 -4.03
N THR A 340 -19.22 4.06 -4.90
CA THR A 340 -19.11 5.47 -4.53
C THR A 340 -20.49 6.07 -4.23
N PHE A 341 -20.53 7.22 -3.53
CA PHE A 341 -21.79 7.94 -3.33
C PHE A 341 -22.45 8.34 -4.65
N THR A 342 -23.79 8.33 -4.70
CA THR A 342 -24.57 8.63 -5.91
C THR A 342 -24.46 10.08 -6.40
N ASP A 343 -24.01 11.00 -5.55
CA ASP A 343 -23.77 12.41 -5.89
C ASP A 343 -22.36 12.65 -6.46
N VAL A 344 -21.49 11.64 -6.47
CA VAL A 344 -20.18 11.70 -7.12
C VAL A 344 -20.34 11.76 -8.63
N THR A 345 -19.85 12.84 -9.22
CA THR A 345 -19.89 13.03 -10.68
C THR A 345 -18.55 12.61 -11.27
N ILE A 346 -18.52 11.45 -11.92
CA ILE A 346 -17.33 10.99 -12.65
C ILE A 346 -17.24 11.78 -13.95
N HIS A 347 -16.41 12.82 -13.97
CA HIS A 347 -16.16 13.64 -15.15
C HIS A 347 -15.31 12.85 -16.16
N ARG A 348 -15.96 12.03 -17.00
CA ARG A 348 -15.30 11.23 -18.06
C ARG A 348 -14.59 12.08 -19.13
N GLN A 349 -14.84 13.40 -19.19
CA GLN A 349 -14.01 14.31 -19.99
C GLN A 349 -12.68 14.68 -19.33
N LEU A 350 -12.58 14.58 -18.00
CA LEU A 350 -11.39 14.92 -17.20
C LEU A 350 -10.55 13.68 -16.88
N LEU A 351 -11.18 12.52 -16.67
CA LEU A 351 -10.49 11.25 -16.47
C LEU A 351 -10.68 10.32 -17.67
N PRO A 352 -9.59 9.77 -18.24
CA PRO A 352 -9.71 8.72 -19.24
C PRO A 352 -10.32 7.46 -18.61
N ASP A 353 -11.11 6.73 -19.41
CA ASP A 353 -11.56 5.38 -19.07
C ASP A 353 -11.06 4.40 -20.15
N PRO A 354 -10.15 3.47 -19.82
CA PRO A 354 -9.54 3.25 -18.52
C PRO A 354 -8.45 4.30 -18.17
N ILE A 355 -8.13 4.45 -16.89
CA ILE A 355 -6.85 5.09 -16.51
C ILE A 355 -5.70 4.17 -16.88
N ILE A 356 -4.60 4.76 -17.35
CA ILE A 356 -3.45 4.01 -17.89
C ILE A 356 -2.26 4.21 -16.96
N LEU A 357 -1.78 3.11 -16.38
CA LEU A 357 -0.50 3.07 -15.68
C LEU A 357 0.57 2.55 -16.63
N ASP A 358 1.49 3.42 -17.05
CA ASP A 358 2.63 3.03 -17.88
C ASP A 358 3.83 2.67 -17.00
N PHE A 359 4.23 1.40 -17.05
CA PHE A 359 5.31 0.89 -16.22
C PHE A 359 6.70 1.34 -16.69
N LEU A 360 6.84 1.94 -17.87
CA LEU A 360 8.07 2.66 -18.23
C LEU A 360 8.26 3.89 -17.34
N GLU A 361 7.20 4.65 -17.08
CA GLU A 361 7.26 5.84 -16.21
C GLU A 361 7.54 5.44 -14.76
N ILE A 362 6.81 4.46 -14.23
CA ILE A 362 6.99 3.93 -12.87
C ILE A 362 8.42 3.41 -12.68
N ARG A 363 8.94 2.62 -13.62
CA ARG A 363 10.33 2.13 -13.60
C ARG A 363 11.33 3.27 -13.61
N THR A 364 11.09 4.29 -14.43
CA THR A 364 12.01 5.42 -14.56
C THR A 364 12.08 6.23 -13.27
N ASP A 365 10.93 6.49 -12.64
CA ASP A 365 10.85 7.16 -11.34
C ASP A 365 11.58 6.35 -10.25
N PHE A 366 11.29 5.04 -10.17
CA PHE A 366 11.96 4.12 -9.25
C PHE A 366 13.49 4.15 -9.40
N LEU A 367 13.99 4.04 -10.64
CA LEU A 367 15.43 4.04 -10.91
C LEU A 367 16.08 5.42 -10.67
N CYS A 368 15.32 6.51 -10.81
CA CYS A 368 15.82 7.86 -10.54
C CYS A 368 16.26 8.03 -9.07
N MET A 369 15.58 7.34 -8.14
CA MET A 369 15.88 7.35 -6.71
C MET A 369 17.23 6.70 -6.34
N TYR A 370 17.90 6.05 -7.30
CA TYR A 370 19.22 5.45 -7.16
C TYR A 370 20.32 6.21 -7.93
N ARG A 371 19.98 7.27 -8.66
CA ARG A 371 20.98 8.11 -9.31
C ARG A 371 21.71 8.91 -8.23
N THR A 372 22.94 8.51 -7.93
CA THR A 372 23.87 9.34 -7.15
C THR A 372 24.20 10.59 -7.95
N ARG A 373 23.99 11.77 -7.35
CA ARG A 373 24.52 13.03 -7.86
C ARG A 373 26.03 13.09 -7.67
#